data_AF-A6ERC3-F1
#
_entry.id   AF-A6ERC3-F1
#
_cell.length_a   1.000
_cell.length_b   1.000
_cell.length_c   1.000
_cell.angle_alpha   90.00
_cell.angle_beta   90.00
_cell.angle_gamma   90.00
#
_symmetry.space_group_name_H-M   'P 1'
#
loop_
_entity.id
_entity.type
_entity.pdbx_description
1 polymer ?
#
loop_
_entity_poly.entity_id
_entity_poly.type
_entity_poly.pdbx_seq_one_letter_code
_entity_poly.pdbx_strand_id
1 'polypeptide(L)'
;MEMEKVPQAGYKIEGLWIAGLQRSLSFKNLMFPFKLVSSLIKSRRIVKKFKPDVAIGTGGYASAPLLKVASGNNIPCLIQEQNGHAGVTNKWLSKTVDTICVAYDGMEKFFPKSKLVLTGNPVREDLLDISTNRAAALKFFKLEETKKTVLVLGGSLGARKVNQLVANALPFFKSNDVQLIWQCGKLYEEEYKQHSKGQIQVSAFLNKMNLAYAAADIIISRAGAISVSELCLVGKPVIFIPSPNVAEDHQTKNAMSISSKGAAIVLKETDADQNFESELALLLKDEQKQKQLSENIKKLAKPDATNEIVAEVIKLLEKK
;
A
#
# COMPACT_ATOMS: atom_id res chain seq x y z
N MET A 1 -1.22 -11.54 -9.44
CA MET A 1 -2.36 -10.83 -8.83
C MET A 1 -3.11 -10.03 -9.88
N GLU A 2 -2.43 -9.13 -10.60
CA GLU A 2 -3.01 -8.25 -11.63
C GLU A 2 -3.65 -9.03 -12.78
N MET A 3 -2.99 -10.10 -13.23
CA MET A 3 -3.50 -11.04 -14.24
C MET A 3 -4.82 -11.74 -13.86
N GLU A 4 -5.20 -11.72 -12.58
CA GLU A 4 -6.48 -12.25 -12.10
C GLU A 4 -7.47 -11.11 -11.83
N LYS A 5 -7.03 -10.04 -11.16
CA LYS A 5 -7.90 -8.95 -10.71
C LYS A 5 -8.40 -8.03 -11.82
N VAL A 6 -7.57 -7.73 -12.82
CA VAL A 6 -7.96 -6.84 -13.93
C VAL A 6 -9.05 -7.48 -14.80
N PRO A 7 -8.95 -8.77 -15.20
CA PRO A 7 -10.05 -9.47 -15.89
C PRO A 7 -11.32 -9.61 -15.05
N GLN A 8 -11.21 -9.85 -13.74
CA GLN A 8 -12.38 -9.92 -12.84
C GLN A 8 -13.16 -8.60 -12.81
N ALA A 9 -12.49 -7.47 -13.01
CA ALA A 9 -13.12 -6.15 -13.12
C ALA A 9 -13.64 -5.84 -14.54
N GLY A 10 -13.57 -6.79 -15.48
CA GLY A 10 -14.06 -6.63 -16.86
C GLY A 10 -13.07 -5.98 -17.83
N TYR A 11 -11.83 -5.73 -17.41
CA TYR A 11 -10.82 -5.08 -18.25
C TYR A 11 -9.89 -6.09 -18.91
N LYS A 12 -9.46 -5.78 -20.14
CA LYS A 12 -8.46 -6.57 -20.86
C LYS A 12 -7.08 -6.36 -20.23
N ILE A 13 -6.33 -7.44 -20.06
CA ILE A 13 -4.93 -7.38 -19.61
C ILE A 13 -4.04 -8.13 -20.59
N GLU A 14 -2.94 -7.51 -20.99
CA GLU A 14 -1.89 -8.14 -21.79
C GLU A 14 -0.57 -8.14 -21.02
N GLY A 15 -0.07 -9.34 -20.70
CA GLY A 15 1.21 -9.48 -20.02
C GLY A 15 2.42 -9.22 -20.94
N LEU A 16 3.46 -8.62 -20.39
CA LEU A 16 4.77 -8.49 -21.05
C LEU A 16 5.76 -9.52 -20.48
N TRP A 17 6.66 -10.04 -21.31
CA TRP A 17 7.70 -10.97 -20.87
C TRP A 17 8.89 -10.20 -20.29
N ILE A 18 8.67 -9.63 -19.12
CA ILE A 18 9.64 -8.78 -18.42
C ILE A 18 9.73 -9.20 -16.96
N ALA A 19 10.90 -8.99 -16.36
CA ALA A 19 11.16 -9.26 -14.96
C ALA A 19 12.05 -8.16 -14.40
N GLY A 20 11.95 -7.88 -13.10
CA GLY A 20 12.86 -6.96 -12.42
C GLY A 20 14.29 -7.53 -12.36
N LEU A 21 15.28 -6.63 -12.34
CA LEU A 21 16.66 -7.00 -12.03
C LEU A 21 16.75 -7.49 -10.59
N GLN A 22 17.39 -8.64 -10.39
CA GLN A 22 17.69 -9.16 -9.06
C GLN A 22 18.88 -8.40 -8.47
N ARG A 23 18.87 -8.20 -7.14
CA ARG A 23 19.95 -7.53 -6.41
C ARG A 23 21.29 -8.27 -6.50
N SER A 24 21.27 -9.60 -6.64
CA SER A 24 22.46 -10.43 -6.87
C SER A 24 22.75 -10.59 -8.36
N LEU A 25 24.02 -10.73 -8.73
CA LEU A 25 24.42 -11.16 -10.07
C LEU A 25 23.93 -12.60 -10.29
N SER A 26 22.85 -12.75 -11.05
CA SER A 26 22.28 -14.05 -11.38
C SER A 26 22.12 -14.21 -12.88
N PHE A 27 22.05 -15.46 -13.35
CA PHE A 27 21.78 -15.77 -14.76
C PHE A 27 20.43 -15.18 -15.23
N LYS A 28 19.50 -14.91 -14.30
CA LYS A 28 18.24 -14.22 -14.60
C LYS A 28 18.45 -12.76 -15.01
N ASN A 29 19.50 -12.10 -14.53
CA ASN A 29 19.88 -10.75 -14.94
C ASN A 29 20.52 -10.73 -16.35
N LEU A 30 21.23 -11.78 -16.76
CA LEU A 30 21.77 -11.90 -18.13
C LEU A 30 20.66 -11.96 -19.19
N MET A 31 19.51 -12.53 -18.84
CA MET A 31 18.34 -12.57 -19.72
C MET A 31 17.55 -11.25 -19.75
N PHE A 32 17.85 -10.30 -18.88
CA PHE A 32 17.10 -9.05 -18.77
C PHE A 32 17.12 -8.21 -20.06
N PRO A 33 18.27 -7.99 -20.74
CA PRO A 33 18.29 -7.24 -22.00
C PRO A 33 17.40 -7.87 -23.07
N PHE A 34 17.42 -9.19 -23.22
CA PHE A 34 16.58 -9.92 -24.17
C PHE A 34 15.09 -9.77 -23.85
N LYS A 35 14.73 -9.92 -22.57
CA LYS A 35 13.35 -9.70 -22.09
C LYS A 35 12.88 -8.26 -22.32
N LEU A 36 13.76 -7.29 -22.09
CA LEU A 36 13.47 -5.87 -22.31
C LEU A 36 13.24 -5.58 -23.80
N VAL A 37 14.12 -6.03 -24.69
CA VAL A 37 13.97 -5.84 -26.14
C VAL A 37 12.69 -6.50 -26.66
N SER A 38 12.43 -7.75 -26.27
CA SER A 38 11.19 -8.46 -26.62
C SER A 38 9.95 -7.70 -26.14
N SER A 39 10.00 -7.20 -24.89
CA SER A 39 8.89 -6.43 -24.31
C SER A 39 8.70 -5.07 -24.96
N LEU A 40 9.77 -4.40 -25.41
CA LEU A 40 9.68 -3.16 -26.19
C LEU A 40 9.03 -3.40 -27.56
N ILE A 41 9.40 -4.48 -28.26
CA ILE A 41 8.79 -4.86 -29.55
C ILE A 41 7.30 -5.19 -29.35
N LYS A 42 6.96 -5.98 -28.33
CA LYS A 42 5.57 -6.30 -27.99
C LYS A 42 4.78 -5.04 -27.62
N SER A 43 5.37 -4.16 -26.81
CA SER A 43 4.76 -2.87 -26.43
C SER A 43 4.46 -1.99 -27.64
N ARG A 44 5.36 -1.94 -28.64
CA ARG A 44 5.10 -1.24 -29.92
C ARG A 44 3.87 -1.78 -30.64
N ARG A 45 3.69 -3.11 -30.67
CA ARG A 45 2.51 -3.73 -31.28
C ARG A 45 1.24 -3.38 -30.50
N ILE A 46 1.29 -3.45 -29.17
CA ILE A 46 0.16 -3.09 -28.29
C ILE A 46 -0.24 -1.63 -28.51
N VAL A 47 0.71 -0.70 -28.41
CA VAL A 47 0.45 0.74 -28.59
C VAL A 47 -0.10 1.05 -29.98
N LYS A 48 0.46 0.44 -31.03
CA LYS A 48 -0.05 0.63 -32.41
C LYS A 48 -1.46 0.07 -32.62
N LYS A 49 -1.80 -1.05 -31.97
CA LYS A 49 -3.11 -1.69 -32.07
C LYS A 49 -4.17 -0.96 -31.24
N PHE A 50 -3.84 -0.62 -29.99
CA PHE A 50 -4.75 0.01 -29.04
C PHE A 50 -4.94 1.50 -29.32
N LYS A 51 -3.92 2.19 -29.85
CA LYS A 51 -3.91 3.64 -30.13
C LYS A 51 -4.37 4.47 -28.92
N PRO A 52 -3.67 4.40 -27.77
CA PRO A 52 -4.09 5.12 -26.58
C PRO A 52 -4.00 6.63 -26.77
N ASP A 53 -4.99 7.35 -26.26
CA ASP A 53 -4.94 8.81 -26.17
C ASP A 53 -3.99 9.30 -25.08
N VAL A 54 -3.86 8.52 -24.00
CA VAL A 54 -2.97 8.72 -22.85
C VAL A 54 -2.48 7.37 -22.32
N ALA A 55 -1.26 7.32 -21.78
CA ALA A 55 -0.70 6.14 -21.12
C ALA A 55 -0.31 6.45 -19.67
N ILE A 56 -0.79 5.63 -18.73
CA ILE A 56 -0.51 5.79 -17.28
C ILE A 56 0.39 4.67 -16.79
N GLY A 57 1.46 5.03 -16.08
CA GLY A 57 2.37 4.09 -15.45
C GLY A 57 2.34 4.19 -13.94
N THR A 58 1.99 3.10 -13.29
CA THR A 58 1.95 3.00 -11.82
C THR A 58 3.22 2.38 -11.23
N GLY A 59 4.35 2.42 -11.96
CA GLY A 59 5.62 1.83 -11.54
C GLY A 59 5.77 0.33 -11.84
N GLY A 60 6.77 -0.29 -11.21
CA GLY A 60 7.18 -1.67 -11.48
C GLY A 60 7.91 -1.88 -12.81
N TYR A 61 8.63 -2.99 -12.97
CA TYR A 61 9.37 -3.30 -14.20
C TYR A 61 8.45 -3.53 -15.41
N ALA A 62 7.18 -3.89 -15.18
CA ALA A 62 6.21 -4.17 -16.24
C ALA A 62 5.73 -2.91 -16.99
N SER A 63 5.64 -1.75 -16.31
CA SER A 63 5.23 -0.50 -16.95
C SER A 63 6.32 0.09 -17.84
N ALA A 64 7.59 -0.24 -17.58
CA ALA A 64 8.75 0.38 -18.21
C ALA A 64 8.73 0.32 -19.75
N PRO A 65 8.56 -0.85 -20.39
CA PRO A 65 8.62 -0.94 -21.84
C PRO A 65 7.43 -0.25 -22.52
N LEU A 66 6.24 -0.35 -21.93
CA LEU A 66 5.02 0.22 -22.50
C LEU A 66 5.04 1.74 -22.46
N LEU A 67 5.36 2.35 -21.31
CA LEU A 67 5.45 3.80 -21.19
C LEU A 67 6.59 4.37 -22.02
N LYS A 68 7.73 3.65 -22.13
CA LYS A 68 8.84 4.11 -22.97
C LYS A 68 8.43 4.19 -24.45
N VAL A 69 7.67 3.21 -24.92
CA VAL A 69 7.16 3.18 -26.29
C VAL A 69 6.07 4.22 -26.51
N ALA A 70 5.15 4.39 -25.55
CA ALA A 70 4.08 5.39 -25.65
C ALA A 70 4.65 6.82 -25.72
N SER A 71 5.50 7.19 -24.76
CA SER A 71 6.16 8.50 -24.75
C SER A 71 7.02 8.74 -26.00
N GLY A 72 7.74 7.71 -26.48
CA GLY A 72 8.51 7.80 -27.72
C GLY A 72 7.68 7.96 -29.00
N ASN A 73 6.38 7.69 -28.95
CA ASN A 73 5.43 7.91 -30.04
C ASN A 73 4.59 9.19 -29.83
N ASN A 74 5.05 10.11 -28.98
CA ASN A 74 4.36 11.37 -28.63
C ASN A 74 2.94 11.15 -28.07
N ILE A 75 2.70 10.02 -27.41
CA ILE A 75 1.45 9.79 -26.66
C ILE A 75 1.64 10.39 -25.27
N PRO A 76 0.73 11.27 -24.81
CA PRO A 76 0.80 11.84 -23.47
C PRO A 76 0.90 10.75 -22.41
N CYS A 77 1.87 10.89 -21.52
CA CYS A 77 2.20 9.91 -20.50
C CYS A 77 2.14 10.52 -19.10
N LEU A 78 1.51 9.81 -18.16
CA LEU A 78 1.48 10.15 -16.75
C LEU A 78 2.10 9.03 -15.93
N ILE A 79 2.92 9.38 -14.94
CA ILE A 79 3.38 8.45 -13.90
C ILE A 79 2.61 8.72 -12.62
N GLN A 80 2.21 7.66 -11.92
CA GLN A 80 1.76 7.72 -10.54
C GLN A 80 2.78 6.97 -9.68
N GLU A 81 3.53 7.70 -8.84
CA GLU A 81 4.52 7.15 -7.91
C GLU A 81 3.90 7.09 -6.52
N GLN A 82 3.70 5.86 -6.03
CA GLN A 82 3.00 5.63 -4.78
C GLN A 82 3.88 5.81 -3.55
N ASN A 83 5.19 5.59 -3.67
CA ASN A 83 6.10 5.48 -2.53
C ASN A 83 6.81 6.82 -2.24
N GLY A 84 7.21 7.02 -0.98
CA GLY A 84 8.06 8.15 -0.58
C GLY A 84 9.51 8.03 -1.09
N HIS A 85 9.84 6.95 -1.77
CA HIS A 85 11.08 6.76 -2.49
C HIS A 85 10.80 6.27 -3.90
N ALA A 86 11.24 7.05 -4.90
CA ALA A 86 10.95 6.78 -6.28
C ALA A 86 11.56 5.45 -6.77
N GLY A 87 10.73 4.62 -7.38
CA GLY A 87 11.16 3.38 -8.01
C GLY A 87 12.12 3.64 -9.18
N VAL A 88 13.03 2.70 -9.45
CA VAL A 88 14.01 2.82 -10.54
C VAL A 88 13.33 3.03 -11.90
N THR A 89 12.24 2.31 -12.19
CA THR A 89 11.47 2.48 -13.43
C THR A 89 10.93 3.90 -13.58
N ASN A 90 10.32 4.45 -12.53
CA ASN A 90 9.73 5.79 -12.58
C ASN A 90 10.83 6.86 -12.74
N LYS A 91 11.95 6.70 -12.03
CA LYS A 91 13.13 7.57 -12.21
C LYS A 91 13.63 7.57 -13.65
N TRP A 92 13.73 6.39 -14.27
CA TRP A 92 14.16 6.25 -15.66
C TRP A 92 13.21 6.92 -16.65
N LEU A 93 11.90 6.80 -16.44
CA LEU A 93 10.87 7.36 -17.32
C LEU A 93 10.57 8.85 -17.07
N SER A 94 10.97 9.40 -15.92
CA SER A 94 10.64 10.76 -15.48
C SER A 94 10.99 11.87 -16.49
N LYS A 95 12.04 11.66 -17.29
CA LYS A 95 12.45 12.62 -18.31
C LYS A 95 11.54 12.63 -19.54
N THR A 96 10.88 11.51 -19.85
CA THR A 96 10.10 11.34 -21.08
C THR A 96 8.59 11.43 -20.90
N VAL A 97 8.08 11.30 -19.68
CA VAL A 97 6.64 11.48 -19.40
C VAL A 97 6.30 12.96 -19.20
N ASP A 98 5.03 13.31 -19.29
CA ASP A 98 4.54 14.69 -19.24
C ASP A 98 4.28 15.14 -17.80
N THR A 99 3.57 14.29 -17.04
CA THR A 99 3.17 14.57 -15.65
C THR A 99 3.55 13.41 -14.72
N ILE A 100 3.93 13.73 -13.48
CA ILE A 100 4.30 12.78 -12.44
C ILE A 100 3.49 13.10 -11.19
N CYS A 101 2.43 12.33 -10.97
CA CYS A 101 1.63 12.34 -9.76
C CYS A 101 2.39 11.61 -8.64
N VAL A 102 2.58 12.27 -7.50
CA VAL A 102 3.28 11.72 -6.33
C VAL A 102 2.39 11.72 -5.10
N ALA A 103 2.67 10.80 -4.18
CA ALA A 103 1.94 10.67 -2.92
C ALA A 103 2.56 11.41 -1.73
N TYR A 104 3.83 11.83 -1.82
CA TYR A 104 4.57 12.43 -0.72
C TYR A 104 5.34 13.68 -1.15
N ASP A 105 5.65 14.53 -0.18
CA ASP A 105 6.52 15.69 -0.33
C ASP A 105 7.98 15.28 -0.60
N GLY A 106 8.80 16.21 -1.10
CA GLY A 106 10.25 16.01 -1.26
C GLY A 106 10.62 15.06 -2.39
N MET A 107 9.75 14.91 -3.40
CA MET A 107 9.95 14.02 -4.56
C MET A 107 10.74 14.69 -5.69
N GLU A 108 10.97 16.00 -5.62
CA GLU A 108 11.84 16.77 -6.52
C GLU A 108 13.30 16.32 -6.49
N LYS A 109 13.72 15.61 -5.44
CA LYS A 109 15.04 14.95 -5.38
C LYS A 109 15.16 13.77 -6.35
N PHE A 110 14.04 13.23 -6.86
CA PHE A 110 14.01 12.11 -7.80
C PHE A 110 13.50 12.49 -9.18
N PHE A 111 12.68 13.54 -9.27
CA PHE A 111 11.92 13.88 -10.47
C PHE A 111 12.03 15.37 -10.80
N PRO A 112 11.89 15.76 -12.09
CA PRO A 112 11.88 17.17 -12.48
C PRO A 112 10.73 17.92 -11.80
N LYS A 113 11.05 18.99 -11.05
CA LYS A 113 10.07 19.78 -10.30
C LYS A 113 8.91 20.29 -11.15
N SER A 114 9.17 20.66 -12.41
CA SER A 114 8.15 21.15 -13.35
C SER A 114 7.09 20.14 -13.76
N LYS A 115 7.31 18.84 -13.50
CA LYS A 115 6.37 17.76 -13.86
C LYS A 115 5.64 17.18 -12.66
N LEU A 116 5.97 17.62 -11.44
CA LEU A 116 5.44 17.03 -10.21
C LEU A 116 4.09 17.60 -9.84
N VAL A 117 3.16 16.72 -9.48
CA VAL A 117 1.86 17.06 -8.89
C VAL A 117 1.63 16.20 -7.66
N LEU A 118 1.48 16.82 -6.48
CA LEU A 118 1.21 16.11 -5.24
C LEU A 118 -0.28 15.78 -5.15
N THR A 119 -0.64 14.56 -5.53
CA THR A 119 -2.04 14.10 -5.58
C THR A 119 -2.39 13.14 -4.44
N GLY A 120 -1.41 12.41 -3.90
CA GLY A 120 -1.66 11.29 -3.00
C GLY A 120 -1.69 9.96 -3.74
N ASN A 121 -2.33 8.96 -3.12
CA ASN A 121 -2.57 7.66 -3.74
C ASN A 121 -4.07 7.44 -3.92
N PRO A 122 -4.51 6.86 -5.05
CA PRO A 122 -5.88 6.46 -5.23
C PRO A 122 -6.21 5.36 -4.22
N VAL A 123 -7.27 5.59 -3.45
CA VAL A 123 -7.82 4.69 -2.43
C VAL A 123 -9.24 4.29 -2.82
N ARG A 124 -9.79 3.32 -2.10
CA ARG A 124 -11.17 2.88 -2.34
C ARG A 124 -12.16 3.91 -1.80
N GLU A 125 -13.24 4.12 -2.53
CA GLU A 125 -14.30 5.07 -2.18
C GLU A 125 -15.05 4.67 -0.91
N ASP A 126 -15.19 3.37 -0.64
CA ASP A 126 -15.82 2.82 0.56
C ASP A 126 -15.04 3.08 1.87
N LEU A 127 -13.86 3.71 1.78
CA LEU A 127 -13.04 4.14 2.91
C LEU A 127 -13.23 5.62 3.28
N LEU A 128 -14.00 6.38 2.50
CA LEU A 128 -14.25 7.80 2.80
C LEU A 128 -15.16 7.98 4.04
N ASP A 129 -16.12 7.06 4.25
CA ASP A 129 -17.11 7.11 5.35
C ASP A 129 -17.07 5.86 6.26
N ILE A 130 -16.00 5.71 7.03
CA ILE A 130 -15.80 4.55 7.92
C ILE A 130 -16.49 4.73 9.29
N SER A 131 -16.61 5.95 9.79
CA SER A 131 -17.08 6.24 11.16
C SER A 131 -18.52 5.82 11.42
N THR A 132 -19.36 5.75 10.39
CA THR A 132 -20.79 5.40 10.48
C THR A 132 -21.05 3.89 10.67
N ASN A 133 -20.01 3.06 10.55
CA ASN A 133 -20.18 1.60 10.41
C ASN A 133 -19.70 0.77 11.61
N ARG A 134 -19.32 1.37 12.75
CA ARG A 134 -18.69 0.62 13.86
C ARG A 134 -19.60 -0.49 14.42
N ALA A 135 -20.86 -0.21 14.75
CA ALA A 135 -21.76 -1.21 15.32
C ALA A 135 -21.99 -2.39 14.34
N ALA A 136 -22.18 -2.09 13.06
CA ALA A 136 -22.29 -3.11 12.01
C ALA A 136 -21.00 -3.95 11.88
N ALA A 137 -19.85 -3.30 11.98
CA ALA A 137 -18.55 -3.96 11.92
C ALA A 137 -18.31 -4.89 13.12
N LEU A 138 -18.58 -4.43 14.34
CA LEU A 138 -18.47 -5.26 15.54
C LEU A 138 -19.38 -6.50 15.44
N LYS A 139 -20.63 -6.32 15.01
CA LYS A 139 -21.55 -7.44 14.75
C LYS A 139 -21.01 -8.41 13.68
N PHE A 140 -20.47 -7.89 12.58
CA PHE A 140 -19.92 -8.70 11.50
C PHE A 140 -18.76 -9.59 11.97
N PHE A 141 -17.85 -9.04 12.78
CA PHE A 141 -16.70 -9.76 13.33
C PHE A 141 -16.99 -10.49 14.65
N LYS A 142 -18.25 -10.47 15.13
CA LYS A 142 -18.68 -11.09 16.40
C LYS A 142 -17.88 -10.56 17.60
N LEU A 143 -17.71 -9.24 17.63
CA LEU A 143 -16.96 -8.50 18.64
C LEU A 143 -17.91 -7.77 19.60
N GLU A 144 -17.42 -7.56 20.82
CA GLU A 144 -18.09 -6.84 21.91
C GLU A 144 -17.79 -5.34 21.86
N GLU A 145 -18.79 -4.51 22.13
CA GLU A 145 -18.68 -3.05 22.03
C GLU A 145 -17.88 -2.41 23.18
N THR A 146 -17.86 -3.05 24.34
CA THR A 146 -17.18 -2.57 25.54
C THR A 146 -15.66 -2.78 25.51
N LYS A 147 -15.14 -3.53 24.52
CA LYS A 147 -13.73 -3.92 24.45
C LYS A 147 -13.02 -3.25 23.28
N LYS A 148 -11.74 -2.93 23.49
CA LYS A 148 -10.87 -2.40 22.44
C LYS A 148 -10.60 -3.49 21.40
N THR A 149 -10.58 -3.10 20.13
CA THR A 149 -10.27 -3.99 19.00
C THR A 149 -8.97 -3.56 18.33
N VAL A 150 -8.01 -4.48 18.23
CA VAL A 150 -6.79 -4.31 17.46
C VAL A 150 -6.95 -5.01 16.11
N LEU A 151 -6.64 -4.29 15.03
CA LEU A 151 -6.58 -4.84 13.68
C LEU A 151 -5.13 -5.05 13.26
N VAL A 152 -4.76 -6.26 12.89
CA VAL A 152 -3.44 -6.58 12.32
C VAL A 152 -3.58 -6.87 10.82
N LEU A 153 -2.82 -6.14 10.02
CA LEU A 153 -2.75 -6.28 8.56
C LEU A 153 -1.41 -6.86 8.11
N GLY A 154 -1.41 -8.13 7.67
CA GLY A 154 -0.26 -8.82 7.09
C GLY A 154 -0.07 -8.57 5.59
N GLY A 155 -1.05 -7.98 4.90
CA GLY A 155 -1.11 -7.89 3.43
C GLY A 155 -1.56 -9.20 2.78
N SER A 156 -1.95 -9.17 1.50
CA SER A 156 -2.60 -10.31 0.82
C SER A 156 -1.82 -11.63 0.85
N LEU A 157 -0.49 -11.57 0.70
CA LEU A 157 0.39 -12.73 0.84
C LEU A 157 0.74 -13.05 2.29
N GLY A 158 0.61 -12.07 3.18
CA GLY A 158 0.95 -12.15 4.59
C GLY A 158 2.37 -11.67 4.90
N ALA A 159 2.61 -11.46 6.19
CA ALA A 159 3.88 -11.00 6.71
C ALA A 159 4.33 -11.94 7.85
N ARG A 160 5.20 -12.91 7.52
CA ARG A 160 5.66 -13.95 8.46
C ARG A 160 6.02 -13.40 9.84
N LYS A 161 6.87 -12.36 9.88
CA LYS A 161 7.33 -11.79 11.14
C LYS A 161 6.21 -11.15 11.96
N VAL A 162 5.30 -10.42 11.32
CA VAL A 162 4.11 -9.86 11.99
C VAL A 162 3.24 -10.98 12.54
N ASN A 163 3.03 -12.04 11.76
CA ASN A 163 2.25 -13.19 12.19
C ASN A 163 2.86 -13.89 13.41
N GLN A 164 4.18 -14.07 13.44
CA GLN A 164 4.90 -14.65 14.58
C GLN A 164 4.76 -13.77 15.84
N LEU A 165 4.91 -12.46 15.70
CA LEU A 165 4.73 -11.52 16.83
C LEU A 165 3.32 -11.61 17.41
N VAL A 166 2.30 -11.63 16.54
CA VAL A 166 0.89 -11.72 16.97
C VAL A 166 0.57 -13.06 17.60
N ALA A 167 1.08 -14.16 17.03
CA ALA A 167 0.93 -15.50 17.60
C ALA A 167 1.52 -15.58 19.02
N ASN A 168 2.71 -15.03 19.22
CA ASN A 168 3.37 -14.98 20.53
C ASN A 168 2.61 -14.09 21.52
N ALA A 169 2.00 -13.00 21.04
CA ALA A 169 1.23 -12.07 21.86
C ALA A 169 -0.23 -12.47 22.12
N LEU A 170 -0.70 -13.63 21.66
CA LEU A 170 -2.09 -14.07 21.94
C LEU A 170 -2.44 -14.10 23.45
N PRO A 171 -1.55 -14.56 24.36
CA PRO A 171 -1.79 -14.46 25.81
C PRO A 171 -1.92 -13.02 26.30
N PHE A 172 -1.18 -12.08 25.70
CA PHE A 172 -1.26 -10.65 26.01
C PHE A 172 -2.64 -10.09 25.66
N PHE A 173 -3.17 -10.37 24.46
CA PHE A 173 -4.52 -9.93 24.06
C PHE A 173 -5.59 -10.43 25.02
N LYS A 174 -5.51 -11.71 25.41
CA LYS A 174 -6.44 -12.32 26.37
C LYS A 174 -6.35 -11.67 27.76
N SER A 175 -5.14 -11.45 28.26
CA SER A 175 -4.92 -10.92 29.62
C SER A 175 -5.30 -9.44 29.76
N ASN A 176 -5.30 -8.69 28.66
CA ASN A 176 -5.69 -7.27 28.64
C ASN A 176 -7.13 -7.05 28.14
N ASP A 177 -7.91 -8.11 27.95
CA ASP A 177 -9.30 -8.07 27.45
C ASP A 177 -9.45 -7.32 26.11
N VAL A 178 -8.50 -7.54 25.20
CA VAL A 178 -8.44 -6.91 23.87
C VAL A 178 -8.83 -7.89 22.78
N GLN A 179 -9.70 -7.45 21.89
CA GLN A 179 -10.18 -8.22 20.74
C GLN A 179 -9.23 -8.07 19.56
N LEU A 180 -9.15 -9.09 18.70
CA LEU A 180 -8.18 -9.12 17.61
C LEU A 180 -8.84 -9.50 16.29
N ILE A 181 -8.73 -8.62 15.29
CA ILE A 181 -8.94 -8.97 13.88
C ILE A 181 -7.55 -9.12 13.26
N TRP A 182 -7.22 -10.31 12.75
CA TRP A 182 -5.90 -10.63 12.23
C TRP A 182 -5.96 -11.17 10.81
N GLN A 183 -5.45 -10.37 9.89
CA GLN A 183 -5.26 -10.76 8.50
C GLN A 183 -3.87 -11.37 8.32
N CYS A 184 -3.76 -12.70 8.38
CA CYS A 184 -2.47 -13.41 8.37
C CYS A 184 -1.89 -13.60 6.96
N GLY A 185 -2.73 -13.50 5.92
CA GLY A 185 -2.33 -13.64 4.52
C GLY A 185 -2.38 -15.07 4.00
N LYS A 186 -2.57 -15.20 2.68
CA LYS A 186 -2.83 -16.49 2.01
C LYS A 186 -1.72 -17.53 2.22
N LEU A 187 -0.46 -17.12 2.31
CA LEU A 187 0.66 -18.06 2.49
C LEU A 187 0.70 -18.70 3.89
N TYR A 188 0.01 -18.10 4.86
CA TYR A 188 0.08 -18.51 6.26
C TYR A 188 -1.30 -18.88 6.84
N GLU A 189 -2.31 -19.04 5.99
CA GLU A 189 -3.67 -19.35 6.42
C GLU A 189 -3.74 -20.65 7.22
N GLU A 190 -3.15 -21.73 6.69
CA GLU A 190 -3.16 -23.04 7.33
C GLU A 190 -2.46 -23.04 8.69
N GLU A 191 -1.41 -22.23 8.84
CA GLU A 191 -0.63 -22.14 10.09
C GLU A 191 -1.41 -21.41 11.19
N TYR A 192 -2.11 -20.31 10.85
CA TYR A 192 -2.67 -19.42 11.86
C TYR A 192 -4.20 -19.49 12.02
N LYS A 193 -4.96 -20.09 11.08
CA LYS A 193 -6.43 -20.17 11.17
C LYS A 193 -6.94 -20.83 12.45
N GLN A 194 -6.16 -21.77 13.00
CA GLN A 194 -6.48 -22.48 14.24
C GLN A 194 -6.56 -21.57 15.48
N HIS A 195 -5.98 -20.37 15.44
CA HIS A 195 -6.06 -19.38 16.50
C HIS A 195 -7.37 -18.57 16.48
N SER A 196 -8.20 -18.72 15.44
CA SER A 196 -9.48 -18.01 15.33
C SER A 196 -10.50 -18.59 16.31
N LYS A 197 -10.53 -18.06 17.54
CA LYS A 197 -11.42 -18.50 18.61
C LYS A 197 -11.91 -17.30 19.44
N GLY A 198 -13.20 -17.31 19.78
CA GLY A 198 -13.81 -16.25 20.58
C GLY A 198 -13.61 -14.87 19.94
N GLN A 199 -12.91 -13.99 20.65
CA GLN A 199 -12.66 -12.60 20.26
C GLN A 199 -11.46 -12.42 19.31
N ILE A 200 -10.84 -13.52 18.88
CA ILE A 200 -9.77 -13.52 17.88
C ILE A 200 -10.35 -14.03 16.56
N GLN A 201 -10.34 -13.17 15.54
CA GLN A 201 -10.79 -13.47 14.19
C GLN A 201 -9.58 -13.52 13.26
N VAL A 202 -9.15 -14.71 12.85
CA VAL A 202 -8.02 -14.88 11.92
C VAL A 202 -8.53 -15.18 10.52
N SER A 203 -8.00 -14.48 9.54
CA SER A 203 -8.36 -14.69 8.12
C SER A 203 -7.17 -14.51 7.20
N ALA A 204 -7.11 -15.27 6.10
CA ALA A 204 -6.12 -15.02 5.05
C ALA A 204 -6.35 -13.67 4.37
N PHE A 205 -7.62 -13.30 4.16
CA PHE A 205 -8.00 -12.09 3.45
C PHE A 205 -9.28 -11.49 4.04
N LEU A 206 -9.29 -10.18 4.21
CA LEU A 206 -10.43 -9.41 4.71
C LEU A 206 -11.21 -8.80 3.53
N ASN A 207 -12.33 -9.43 3.17
CA ASN A 207 -13.18 -8.97 2.06
C ASN A 207 -13.89 -7.64 2.35
N LYS A 208 -14.21 -7.38 3.62
CA LYS A 208 -14.89 -6.16 4.08
C LYS A 208 -13.92 -5.27 4.86
N MET A 209 -13.01 -4.65 4.11
CA MET A 209 -11.93 -3.84 4.69
C MET A 209 -12.47 -2.60 5.41
N ASN A 210 -13.49 -1.96 4.84
CA ASN A 210 -14.23 -0.87 5.47
C ASN A 210 -14.75 -1.24 6.88
N LEU A 211 -15.32 -2.44 7.04
CA LEU A 211 -15.76 -2.93 8.35
C LEU A 211 -14.58 -3.22 9.28
N ALA A 212 -13.50 -3.82 8.78
CA ALA A 212 -12.32 -4.09 9.61
C ALA A 212 -11.74 -2.79 10.19
N TYR A 213 -11.62 -1.75 9.36
CA TYR A 213 -11.18 -0.43 9.80
C TYR A 213 -12.18 0.25 10.76
N ALA A 214 -13.49 0.09 10.54
CA ALA A 214 -14.52 0.66 11.44
C ALA A 214 -14.51 0.01 12.83
N ALA A 215 -14.28 -1.31 12.90
CA ALA A 215 -14.16 -2.05 14.15
C ALA A 215 -12.89 -1.69 14.94
N ALA A 216 -11.80 -1.34 14.24
CA ALA A 216 -10.51 -1.11 14.87
C ALA A 216 -10.48 0.16 15.76
N ASP A 217 -9.80 0.03 16.89
CA ASP A 217 -9.38 1.14 17.76
C ASP A 217 -7.90 1.45 17.54
N ILE A 218 -7.07 0.42 17.32
CA ILE A 218 -5.65 0.53 16.98
C ILE A 218 -5.37 -0.41 15.79
N ILE A 219 -4.51 0.02 14.87
CA ILE A 219 -4.12 -0.77 13.71
C ILE A 219 -2.63 -1.05 13.75
N ILE A 220 -2.25 -2.29 13.49
CA ILE A 220 -0.88 -2.75 13.31
C ILE A 220 -0.73 -3.16 11.85
N SER A 221 0.21 -2.57 11.12
CA SER A 221 0.32 -2.80 9.69
C SER A 221 1.76 -2.72 9.18
N ARG A 222 2.00 -3.35 8.02
CA ARG A 222 3.15 -3.00 7.19
C ARG A 222 2.96 -1.60 6.58
N ALA A 223 4.05 -0.94 6.20
CA ALA A 223 4.01 0.42 5.66
C ALA A 223 4.01 0.45 4.12
N GLY A 224 3.15 -0.36 3.50
CA GLY A 224 2.93 -0.33 2.05
C GLY A 224 2.27 0.98 1.62
N ALA A 225 2.61 1.53 0.45
CA ALA A 225 2.17 2.86 0.04
C ALA A 225 0.65 3.07 0.05
N ILE A 226 -0.10 2.12 -0.53
CA ILE A 226 -1.57 2.19 -0.55
C ILE A 226 -2.13 2.03 0.87
N SER A 227 -1.64 1.05 1.64
CA SER A 227 -2.07 0.84 3.03
C SER A 227 -1.85 2.08 3.90
N VAL A 228 -0.70 2.74 3.78
CA VAL A 228 -0.42 3.99 4.50
C VAL A 228 -1.44 5.08 4.12
N SER A 229 -1.78 5.19 2.84
CA SER A 229 -2.72 6.20 2.35
C SER A 229 -4.16 5.90 2.80
N GLU A 230 -4.57 4.63 2.78
CA GLU A 230 -5.84 4.17 3.36
C GLU A 230 -5.89 4.49 4.86
N LEU A 231 -4.82 4.23 5.61
CA LEU A 231 -4.77 4.46 7.05
C LEU A 231 -4.84 5.95 7.42
N CYS A 232 -4.30 6.84 6.58
CA CYS A 232 -4.48 8.28 6.74
C CYS A 232 -5.96 8.67 6.62
N LEU A 233 -6.71 8.07 5.69
CA LEU A 233 -8.15 8.30 5.58
C LEU A 233 -8.94 7.67 6.73
N VAL A 234 -8.56 6.47 7.15
CA VAL A 234 -9.17 5.77 8.29
C VAL A 234 -9.02 6.60 9.58
N GLY A 235 -7.89 7.27 9.77
CA GLY A 235 -7.70 8.21 10.88
C GLY A 235 -7.57 7.54 12.24
N LYS A 236 -7.12 6.28 12.31
CA LYS A 236 -6.94 5.53 13.57
C LYS A 236 -5.47 5.51 13.99
N PRO A 237 -5.15 5.38 15.29
CA PRO A 237 -3.78 5.13 15.75
C PRO A 237 -3.15 3.93 15.03
N VAL A 238 -1.93 4.10 14.53
CA VAL A 238 -1.21 3.05 13.80
C VAL A 238 0.16 2.77 14.41
N ILE A 239 0.48 1.49 14.58
CA ILE A 239 1.84 0.99 14.76
C ILE A 239 2.30 0.35 13.45
N PHE A 240 3.25 0.99 12.78
CA PHE A 240 3.88 0.42 11.59
C PHE A 240 5.02 -0.52 11.98
N ILE A 241 5.05 -1.70 11.34
CA ILE A 241 6.20 -2.61 11.36
C ILE A 241 6.73 -2.73 9.93
N PRO A 242 7.58 -1.82 9.44
CA PRO A 242 8.02 -1.82 8.04
C PRO A 242 8.80 -3.10 7.70
N SER A 243 8.60 -3.64 6.50
CA SER A 243 9.40 -4.77 6.04
C SER A 243 10.78 -4.32 5.57
N PRO A 244 11.88 -4.93 6.06
CA PRO A 244 13.23 -4.59 5.64
C PRO A 244 13.59 -5.17 4.26
N ASN A 245 12.78 -6.11 3.76
CA ASN A 245 13.12 -6.92 2.58
C ASN A 245 12.66 -6.30 1.25
N VAL A 246 12.16 -5.06 1.28
CA VAL A 246 11.59 -4.41 0.10
C VAL A 246 12.62 -3.57 -0.67
N ALA A 247 12.34 -3.32 -1.95
CA ALA A 247 13.19 -2.46 -2.81
C ALA A 247 13.39 -1.09 -2.18
N GLU A 248 14.61 -0.54 -2.21
CA GLU A 248 14.93 0.79 -1.70
C GLU A 248 14.48 1.12 -0.26
N ASP A 249 14.19 0.12 0.59
CA ASP A 249 13.65 0.32 1.95
C ASP A 249 12.42 1.28 1.96
N HIS A 250 11.58 1.17 0.92
CA HIS A 250 10.48 2.11 0.72
C HIS A 250 9.43 2.06 1.83
N GLN A 251 9.22 0.91 2.47
CA GLN A 251 8.26 0.81 3.58
C GLN A 251 8.72 1.61 4.80
N THR A 252 10.00 1.56 5.18
CA THR A 252 10.51 2.38 6.28
C THR A 252 10.34 3.85 5.96
N LYS A 253 10.65 4.26 4.73
CA LYS A 253 10.48 5.66 4.28
C LYS A 253 9.01 6.11 4.28
N ASN A 254 8.08 5.25 3.88
CA ASN A 254 6.65 5.51 3.98
C ASN A 254 6.18 5.61 5.44
N ALA A 255 6.68 4.76 6.33
CA ALA A 255 6.34 4.85 7.75
C ALA A 255 6.87 6.15 8.38
N MET A 256 8.11 6.52 8.04
CA MET A 256 8.76 7.72 8.54
C MET A 256 8.11 9.02 8.04
N SER A 257 7.54 9.04 6.82
CA SER A 257 6.81 10.22 6.32
C SER A 257 5.53 10.51 7.11
N ILE A 258 5.01 9.51 7.81
CA ILE A 258 3.87 9.62 8.74
C ILE A 258 4.37 9.90 10.17
N SER A 259 5.27 9.07 10.69
CA SER A 259 5.68 9.15 12.10
C SER A 259 6.45 10.42 12.44
N SER A 260 7.23 10.98 11.49
CA SER A 260 7.90 12.28 11.67
C SER A 260 6.94 13.45 11.91
N LYS A 261 5.66 13.29 11.54
CA LYS A 261 4.58 14.26 11.80
C LYS A 261 3.78 13.93 13.07
N GLY A 262 4.30 13.02 13.90
CA GLY A 262 3.62 12.56 15.13
C GLY A 262 2.30 11.85 14.86
N ALA A 263 2.17 11.17 13.71
CA ALA A 263 0.93 10.56 13.24
C ALA A 263 0.91 9.02 13.31
N ALA A 264 2.04 8.37 13.60
CA ALA A 264 2.13 6.92 13.79
C ALA A 264 3.34 6.56 14.65
N ILE A 265 3.32 5.35 15.21
CA ILE A 265 4.47 4.71 15.86
C ILE A 265 5.16 3.82 14.82
N VAL A 266 6.49 3.74 14.85
CA VAL A 266 7.27 2.83 13.99
C VAL A 266 8.06 1.88 14.86
N LEU A 267 7.74 0.59 14.75
CA LEU A 267 8.46 -0.49 15.40
C LEU A 267 9.28 -1.23 14.36
N LYS A 268 10.60 -1.12 14.42
CA LYS A 268 11.49 -1.83 13.48
C LYS A 268 11.40 -3.33 13.70
N GLU A 269 11.47 -4.09 12.62
CA GLU A 269 11.36 -5.54 12.68
C GLU A 269 12.44 -6.22 13.54
N THR A 270 13.63 -5.62 13.62
CA THR A 270 14.75 -6.09 14.47
C THR A 270 14.48 -5.95 15.96
N ASP A 271 13.65 -4.98 16.34
CA ASP A 271 13.39 -4.62 17.73
C ASP A 271 12.02 -5.17 18.18
N ALA A 272 11.24 -5.69 17.24
CA ALA A 272 9.84 -6.04 17.45
C ALA A 272 9.64 -7.22 18.40
N ASP A 273 10.52 -8.22 18.43
CA ASP A 273 10.38 -9.36 19.35
C ASP A 273 10.38 -8.92 20.82
N GLN A 274 11.17 -7.90 21.15
CA GLN A 274 11.34 -7.42 22.52
C GLN A 274 10.30 -6.37 22.89
N ASN A 275 9.86 -5.56 21.92
CA ASN A 275 9.11 -4.34 22.19
C ASN A 275 7.64 -4.37 21.71
N PHE A 276 7.20 -5.41 20.99
CA PHE A 276 5.84 -5.43 20.42
C PHE A 276 4.74 -5.31 21.47
N GLU A 277 4.80 -6.12 22.53
CA GLU A 277 3.79 -6.09 23.59
C GLU A 277 3.85 -4.81 24.42
N SER A 278 5.04 -4.31 24.74
CA SER A 278 5.21 -3.09 25.53
C SER A 278 4.70 -1.85 24.79
N GLU A 279 5.05 -1.69 23.51
CA GLU A 279 4.57 -0.58 22.67
C GLU A 279 3.04 -0.63 22.51
N LEU A 280 2.48 -1.82 22.27
CA LEU A 280 1.03 -1.98 22.17
C LEU A 280 0.33 -1.68 23.50
N ALA A 281 0.88 -2.15 24.63
CA ALA A 281 0.33 -1.90 25.96
C ALA A 281 0.35 -0.42 26.34
N LEU A 282 1.44 0.29 26.03
CA LEU A 282 1.55 1.73 26.24
C LEU A 282 0.49 2.46 25.43
N LEU A 283 0.35 2.13 24.15
CA LEU A 283 -0.64 2.78 23.30
C LEU A 283 -2.08 2.47 23.74
N LEU A 284 -2.39 1.24 24.14
CA LEU A 284 -3.73 0.84 24.61
C LEU A 284 -4.18 1.63 25.85
N LYS A 285 -3.25 1.98 26.74
CA LYS A 285 -3.54 2.69 28.00
C LYS A 285 -3.55 4.22 27.87
N ASP A 286 -2.93 4.77 26.82
CA ASP A 286 -2.79 6.22 26.63
C ASP A 286 -3.82 6.76 25.61
N GLU A 287 -5.00 7.13 26.10
CA GLU A 287 -6.06 7.69 25.26
C GLU A 287 -5.69 9.05 24.65
N GLN A 288 -4.88 9.85 25.36
CA GLN A 288 -4.40 11.13 24.84
C GLN A 288 -3.48 10.90 23.64
N LYS A 289 -2.57 9.92 23.73
CA LYS A 289 -1.71 9.53 22.62
C LYS A 289 -2.49 8.96 21.45
N GLN A 290 -3.48 8.10 21.71
CA GLN A 290 -4.39 7.60 20.67
C GLN A 290 -5.06 8.75 19.92
N LYS A 291 -5.65 9.72 20.65
CA LYS A 291 -6.29 10.90 20.06
C LYS A 291 -5.30 11.73 19.24
N GLN A 292 -4.11 11.99 19.78
CA GLN A 292 -3.06 12.73 19.07
C GLN A 292 -2.67 12.05 17.75
N LEU A 293 -2.41 10.74 17.77
CA LEU A 293 -2.05 9.98 16.56
C LEU A 293 -3.18 9.98 15.53
N SER A 294 -4.42 9.77 15.99
CA SER A 294 -5.63 9.77 15.17
C SER A 294 -5.85 11.12 14.46
N GLU A 295 -5.77 12.23 15.19
CA GLU A 295 -5.91 13.57 14.61
C GLU A 295 -4.79 13.89 13.62
N ASN A 296 -3.55 13.55 13.96
CA ASN A 296 -2.41 13.85 13.11
C ASN A 296 -2.39 13.01 11.83
N ILE A 297 -2.73 11.72 11.89
CA ILE A 297 -2.76 10.88 10.69
C ILE A 297 -3.88 11.29 9.74
N LYS A 298 -5.04 11.72 10.27
CA LYS A 298 -6.16 12.21 9.47
C LYS A 298 -5.82 13.50 8.71
N LYS A 299 -4.99 14.38 9.27
CA LYS A 299 -4.50 15.59 8.56
C LYS A 299 -3.66 15.27 7.32
N LEU A 300 -3.14 14.05 7.20
CA LEU A 300 -2.34 13.60 6.06
C LEU A 300 -3.18 12.94 4.97
N ALA A 301 -4.49 12.80 5.18
CA ALA A 301 -5.39 12.20 4.22
C ALA A 301 -5.46 13.00 2.91
N LYS A 302 -5.55 12.26 1.80
CA LYS A 302 -5.76 12.79 0.44
C LYS A 302 -6.99 12.14 -0.18
N PRO A 303 -8.21 12.50 0.25
CA PRO A 303 -9.45 11.84 -0.20
C PRO A 303 -9.69 12.00 -1.70
N ASP A 304 -9.28 13.14 -2.28
CA ASP A 304 -9.50 13.47 -3.68
C ASP A 304 -8.41 12.95 -4.63
N ALA A 305 -7.47 12.13 -4.16
CA ALA A 305 -6.32 11.68 -4.95
C ALA A 305 -6.70 11.11 -6.32
N THR A 306 -7.77 10.30 -6.38
CA THR A 306 -8.28 9.76 -7.64
C THR A 306 -8.77 10.87 -8.58
N ASN A 307 -9.55 11.82 -8.07
CA ASN A 307 -10.10 12.93 -8.84
C ASN A 307 -8.98 13.86 -9.35
N GLU A 308 -8.00 14.16 -8.50
CA GLU A 308 -6.84 14.98 -8.87
C GLU A 308 -5.99 14.31 -9.95
N ILE A 309 -5.74 13.00 -9.86
CA ILE A 309 -5.02 12.25 -10.91
C ILE A 309 -5.80 12.28 -12.22
N VAL A 310 -7.13 12.07 -12.18
CA VAL A 310 -7.98 12.13 -13.38
C VAL A 310 -7.98 13.53 -14.00
N ALA A 311 -8.00 14.59 -13.20
CA ALA A 311 -7.88 15.96 -13.70
C ALA A 311 -6.55 16.19 -14.44
N GLU A 312 -5.44 15.65 -13.95
CA GLU A 312 -4.17 15.69 -14.67
C GLU A 312 -4.20 14.89 -15.97
N VAL A 313 -4.91 13.76 -16.02
CA VAL A 313 -5.13 13.01 -17.27
C VAL A 313 -5.93 13.83 -18.29
N ILE A 314 -6.99 14.50 -17.86
CA ILE A 314 -7.83 15.35 -18.73
C ILE A 314 -7.00 16.50 -19.33
N LYS A 315 -6.19 17.19 -18.50
CA LYS A 315 -5.28 18.25 -18.96
C LYS A 315 -4.29 17.78 -20.03
N LEU A 316 -3.86 16.51 -19.96
CA LEU A 316 -2.98 15.93 -20.98
C LEU A 316 -3.69 15.66 -22.30
N LEU A 317 -4.99 15.36 -22.27
CA LEU A 317 -5.80 15.15 -23.47
C LEU A 317 -6.10 16.47 -24.20
N GLU A 318 -6.27 17.56 -23.47
CA GLU A 318 -6.58 18.90 -24.02
C GLU A 318 -5.37 19.58 -24.69
N LYS A 319 -4.14 19.11 -24.43
CA LYS A 319 -2.90 19.66 -25.01
C LYS A 319 -2.57 19.12 -26.41
N LYS A 320 -3.37 18.20 -26.94
CA LYS A 320 -3.26 17.65 -28.30
C LYS A 320 -3.94 18.55 -29.33
#